data_AF-A0A8T3MZP7-F1
#
_entry.id   AF-A0A8T3MZP7-F1
#
_cell.length_a   1.000
_cell.length_b   1.000
_cell.length_c   1.000
_cell.angle_alpha   90.00
_cell.angle_beta   90.00
_cell.angle_gamma   90.00
#
_symmetry.space_group_name_H-M   'P 1'
#
loop_
_entity.id
_entity.type
_entity.pdbx_description
1 polymer ?
#
loop_
_entity_poly.entity_id
_entity_poly.type
_entity_poly.pdbx_seq_one_letter_code
_entity_poly.pdbx_strand_id
1 'polypeptide(L)'
;MPTYLDRLIDYNNWANRGLLEFIAAQPPATLDLTTSGVYGTIRDTFEHILSSELGYQRRLRGLPRLDPSDRPVRPDLGELQQLADESAAILGGLIDKLPDPATMLATSSGQRAAATILTQLIMHGVEHRAHIGTILGSNGIEPPDLDSWAHGIRVHADDWPPDWGPEPAER
;
A
#
# COMPACT_ATOMS: atom_id res chain seq x y z
N MET A 1 17.38 -12.09 11.32
CA MET A 1 16.83 -12.35 9.97
C MET A 1 15.45 -11.73 9.91
N PRO A 2 15.09 -11.00 8.84
CA PRO A 2 13.74 -10.47 8.69
C PRO A 2 12.71 -11.61 8.65
N THR A 3 11.57 -11.40 9.29
CA THR A 3 10.42 -12.31 9.24
C THR A 3 9.65 -12.13 7.93
N TYR A 4 8.73 -13.06 7.63
CA TYR A 4 7.80 -12.88 6.51
C TYR A 4 6.96 -11.61 6.65
N LEU A 5 6.60 -11.24 7.90
CA LEU A 5 5.84 -10.04 8.15
C LEU A 5 6.66 -8.78 7.86
N ASP A 6 7.93 -8.75 8.26
CA ASP A 6 8.83 -7.62 7.95
C ASP A 6 8.91 -7.40 6.44
N ARG A 7 9.02 -8.49 5.67
CA ARG A 7 9.06 -8.45 4.21
C ARG A 7 7.77 -7.88 3.60
N LEU A 8 6.61 -8.32 4.09
CA LEU A 8 5.31 -7.88 3.59
C LEU A 8 5.04 -6.40 3.89
N ILE A 9 5.43 -5.94 5.09
CA ILE A 9 5.27 -4.53 5.48
C ILE A 9 6.23 -3.64 4.69
N ASP A 10 7.49 -4.04 4.53
CA ASP A 10 8.44 -3.29 3.71
C ASP A 10 7.98 -3.22 2.24
N TYR A 11 7.47 -4.33 1.69
CA TYR A 11 6.85 -4.35 0.35
C TYR A 11 5.70 -3.35 0.24
N ASN A 12 4.75 -3.38 1.18
CA ASN A 12 3.58 -2.50 1.12
C ASN A 12 3.98 -1.02 1.15
N ASN A 13 4.91 -0.66 2.05
CA ASN A 13 5.40 0.71 2.17
C ASN A 13 6.18 1.14 0.93
N TRP A 14 7.05 0.27 0.40
CA TRP A 14 7.81 0.52 -0.81
C TRP A 14 6.91 0.71 -2.04
N ALA A 15 5.90 -0.16 -2.22
CA ALA A 15 4.98 -0.08 -3.35
C ALA A 15 4.10 1.18 -3.29
N ASN A 16 3.60 1.55 -2.10
CA ASN A 16 2.85 2.80 -1.92
C ASN A 16 3.70 4.02 -2.29
N ARG A 17 4.92 4.10 -1.74
CA ARG A 17 5.83 5.22 -2.01
C ARG A 17 6.28 5.27 -3.47
N GLY A 18 6.70 4.15 -4.04
CA GLY A 18 7.16 4.09 -5.44
C GLY A 18 6.08 4.49 -6.43
N LEU A 19 4.82 4.13 -6.19
CA LEU A 19 3.71 4.55 -7.06
C LEU A 19 3.41 6.04 -6.92
N LEU A 20 3.50 6.61 -5.71
CA LEU A 20 3.36 8.06 -5.49
C LEU A 20 4.50 8.84 -6.15
N GLU A 21 5.73 8.37 -6.04
CA GLU A 21 6.91 8.95 -6.70
C GLU A 21 6.77 8.90 -8.23
N PHE A 22 6.29 7.78 -8.77
CA PHE A 22 5.99 7.67 -10.20
C PHE A 22 4.96 8.70 -10.64
N ILE A 23 3.86 8.85 -9.91
CA ILE A 23 2.81 9.83 -10.23
C ILE A 23 3.32 11.27 -10.07
N ALA A 24 4.24 11.54 -9.14
CA ALA A 24 4.88 12.84 -8.97
C ALA A 24 5.69 13.28 -10.20
N ALA A 25 6.22 12.33 -10.96
CA ALA A 25 6.95 12.58 -12.20
C ALA A 25 6.05 12.82 -13.42
N GLN A 26 4.73 12.69 -13.28
CA GLN A 26 3.75 12.87 -14.35
C GLN A 26 3.12 14.28 -14.33
N PRO A 27 2.43 14.70 -15.41
CA PRO A 27 1.64 15.92 -15.38
C PRO A 27 0.62 15.91 -14.22
N PRO A 28 0.36 17.04 -13.52
CA PRO A 28 -0.55 17.06 -12.37
C PRO A 28 -1.96 16.52 -12.64
N ALA A 29 -2.44 16.64 -13.88
CA ALA A 29 -3.72 16.10 -14.32
C ALA A 29 -3.80 14.57 -14.27
N THR A 30 -2.67 13.86 -14.27
CA THR A 30 -2.60 12.39 -14.15
C THR A 30 -3.30 11.90 -12.88
N LEU A 31 -3.19 12.67 -11.80
CA LEU A 31 -3.80 12.31 -10.51
C LEU A 31 -5.34 12.23 -10.59
N ASP A 32 -5.96 12.91 -11.56
CA ASP A 32 -7.41 12.92 -11.78
C ASP A 32 -7.86 11.95 -12.91
N LEU A 33 -6.97 11.13 -13.48
CA LEU A 33 -7.33 10.11 -14.47
C LEU A 33 -8.14 8.97 -13.85
N THR A 34 -8.96 8.33 -14.68
CA THR A 34 -9.77 7.16 -14.30
C THR A 34 -10.05 6.26 -15.53
N THR A 35 -10.70 5.12 -15.29
CA THR A 35 -11.25 4.21 -16.32
C THR A 35 -12.45 3.45 -15.74
N SER A 36 -13.14 2.66 -16.55
CA SER A 36 -14.28 1.86 -16.06
C SER A 36 -13.82 0.65 -15.23
N GLY A 37 -14.60 0.29 -14.20
CA GLY A 37 -14.35 -0.92 -13.41
C GLY A 37 -13.29 -0.79 -12.31
N VAL A 38 -12.82 0.42 -12.03
CA VAL A 38 -11.88 0.73 -10.94
C VAL A 38 -12.54 1.54 -9.83
N TYR A 39 -11.82 1.80 -8.74
CA TYR A 39 -12.36 2.46 -7.54
C TYR A 39 -12.82 3.90 -7.79
N GLY A 40 -12.07 4.66 -8.57
CA GLY A 40 -12.32 6.08 -8.84
C GLY A 40 -11.18 6.67 -9.66
N THR A 41 -10.85 7.93 -9.40
CA THR A 41 -9.60 8.50 -9.95
C THR A 41 -8.37 7.90 -9.27
N ILE A 42 -7.17 8.16 -9.81
CA ILE A 42 -5.91 7.82 -9.11
C ILE A 42 -5.89 8.47 -7.72
N ARG A 43 -6.33 9.72 -7.59
CA ARG A 43 -6.48 10.43 -6.33
C ARG A 43 -7.37 9.71 -5.33
N ASP A 44 -8.60 9.38 -5.76
CA ASP A 44 -9.58 8.70 -4.91
C ASP A 44 -9.05 7.34 -4.46
N THR A 45 -8.33 6.65 -5.35
CA THR A 45 -7.77 5.34 -5.07
C THR A 45 -6.63 5.42 -4.04
N PHE A 46 -5.72 6.40 -4.14
CA PHE A 46 -4.69 6.61 -3.12
C PHE A 46 -5.25 7.04 -1.77
N GLU A 47 -6.18 8.01 -1.76
CA GLU A 47 -6.86 8.41 -0.52
C GLU A 47 -7.48 7.19 0.14
N HIS A 48 -8.16 6.35 -0.64
CA HIS A 48 -8.81 5.16 -0.12
C HIS A 48 -7.84 4.13 0.45
N ILE A 49 -6.73 3.85 -0.25
CA ILE A 49 -5.68 2.94 0.23
C ILE A 49 -5.17 3.42 1.58
N LEU A 50 -4.69 4.67 1.64
CA LEU A 50 -3.99 5.21 2.79
C LEU A 50 -4.92 5.40 3.99
N SER A 51 -6.14 5.91 3.77
CA SER A 51 -7.12 6.09 4.84
C SER A 51 -7.64 4.76 5.39
N SER A 52 -7.76 3.73 4.53
CA SER A 52 -8.13 2.38 4.97
C SER A 52 -6.99 1.72 5.76
N GLU A 53 -5.75 1.86 5.31
CA GLU A 53 -4.55 1.35 5.99
C GLU A 53 -4.42 1.92 7.40
N LEU A 54 -4.48 3.24 7.57
CA LEU A 54 -4.51 3.91 8.88
C LEU A 54 -5.69 3.39 9.73
N GLY A 55 -6.85 3.17 9.12
CA GLY A 55 -8.01 2.57 9.77
C GLY A 55 -7.74 1.16 10.28
N TYR A 56 -7.08 0.30 9.51
CA TYR A 56 -6.73 -1.06 9.93
C TYR A 56 -5.68 -1.05 11.05
N GLN A 57 -4.66 -0.21 10.94
CA GLN A 57 -3.66 -0.02 12.00
C GLN A 57 -4.28 0.46 13.31
N ARG A 58 -5.28 1.34 13.27
CA ARG A 58 -6.02 1.76 14.48
C ARG A 58 -6.76 0.59 15.12
N ARG A 59 -7.43 -0.25 14.32
CA ARG A 59 -8.13 -1.44 14.82
C ARG A 59 -7.17 -2.43 15.47
N LEU A 60 -6.02 -2.68 14.84
CA LEU A 60 -4.95 -3.54 15.38
C LEU A 60 -4.40 -3.02 16.72
N ARG A 61 -4.48 -1.70 16.96
CA ARG A 61 -4.11 -1.06 18.22
C ARG A 61 -5.27 -0.94 19.23
N GLY A 62 -6.46 -1.45 18.91
CA GLY A 62 -7.66 -1.32 19.74
C GLY A 62 -8.19 0.12 19.86
N LEU A 63 -7.81 1.00 18.93
CA LEU A 63 -8.21 2.40 18.94
C LEU A 63 -9.59 2.60 18.27
N PRO A 64 -10.35 3.63 18.67
CA PRO A 64 -11.60 3.97 18.01
C PRO A 64 -11.36 4.34 16.54
N ARG A 65 -12.41 4.18 15.73
CA ARG A 65 -12.42 4.62 14.33
C ARG A 65 -12.11 6.11 14.24
N LEU A 66 -11.44 6.49 13.15
CA LEU A 66 -11.38 7.90 12.75
C LEU A 66 -12.78 8.37 12.39
N ASP A 67 -13.06 9.64 12.68
CA ASP A 67 -14.23 10.29 12.15
C ASP A 67 -14.06 10.41 10.63
N PRO A 68 -15.08 10.10 9.80
CA PRO A 68 -14.99 10.35 8.37
C PRO A 68 -14.61 11.80 8.01
N SER A 69 -14.95 12.76 8.87
CA SER A 69 -14.55 14.17 8.71
C SER A 69 -13.06 14.45 8.95
N ASP A 70 -12.33 13.52 9.58
CA ASP A 70 -10.87 13.61 9.74
C ASP A 70 -10.13 13.22 8.45
N ARG A 71 -10.83 12.73 7.41
CA ARG A 71 -10.22 12.37 6.14
C ARG A 71 -10.02 13.62 5.28
N PRO A 72 -8.87 13.78 4.62
CA PRO A 72 -8.67 14.89 3.71
C PRO A 72 -9.67 14.80 2.55
N VAL A 73 -10.28 15.93 2.23
CA VAL A 73 -11.24 16.03 1.13
C VAL A 73 -10.46 16.35 -0.13
N ARG A 74 -10.42 15.40 -1.08
CA ARG A 74 -9.70 15.53 -2.35
C ARG A 74 -8.22 15.91 -2.14
N PRO A 75 -7.45 15.06 -1.43
CA PRO A 75 -6.06 15.37 -1.07
C PRO A 75 -5.20 15.61 -2.31
N ASP A 76 -4.30 16.58 -2.26
CA ASP A 76 -3.24 16.76 -3.24
C ASP A 76 -2.13 15.69 -3.11
N LEU A 77 -1.19 15.70 -4.04
CA LEU A 77 -0.12 14.70 -4.05
C LEU A 77 0.77 14.79 -2.79
N GLY A 78 1.02 15.98 -2.27
CA GLY A 78 1.82 16.18 -1.06
C GLY A 78 1.10 15.65 0.17
N GLU A 79 -0.21 15.87 0.27
CA GLU A 79 -1.05 15.30 1.33
C GLU A 79 -1.08 13.76 1.26
N LEU A 80 -1.16 13.18 0.06
CA LEU A 80 -1.08 11.73 -0.13
C LEU A 80 0.30 11.17 0.27
N GLN A 81 1.39 11.85 -0.07
CA GLN A 81 2.74 11.46 0.36
C GLN A 81 2.88 11.52 1.89
N GLN A 82 2.34 12.56 2.53
CA GLN A 82 2.34 12.68 3.98
C GLN A 82 1.55 11.54 4.65
N LEU A 83 0.38 11.19 4.12
CA LEU A 83 -0.39 10.04 4.62
C LEU A 83 0.37 8.72 4.46
N ALA A 84 1.08 8.53 3.35
CA ALA A 84 1.89 7.34 3.12
C ALA A 84 3.05 7.23 4.13
N ASP A 85 3.73 8.35 4.41
CA ASP A 85 4.82 8.40 5.38
C ASP A 85 4.32 8.18 6.81
N GLU A 86 3.17 8.77 7.19
CA GLU A 86 2.52 8.51 8.49
C GLU A 86 2.20 7.01 8.63
N SER A 87 1.56 6.44 7.61
CA SER A 87 1.16 5.04 7.60
C SER A 87 2.36 4.09 7.76
N ALA A 88 3.43 4.35 7.00
CA ALA A 88 4.67 3.57 7.06
C ALA A 88 5.33 3.63 8.44
N ALA A 89 5.38 4.83 9.06
CA ALA A 89 5.93 5.02 10.40
C ALA A 89 5.12 4.25 11.46
N ILE A 90 3.79 4.25 11.36
CA ILE A 90 2.91 3.51 12.28
C ILE A 90 3.12 2.00 12.12
N LEU A 91 3.15 1.49 10.88
CA LEU A 91 3.36 0.06 10.61
C LEU A 91 4.69 -0.43 11.16
N GLY A 92 5.79 0.31 10.93
CA GLY A 92 7.10 -0.04 11.47
C GLY A 92 7.11 -0.14 12.99
N GLY A 93 6.38 0.74 13.68
CA GLY A 93 6.24 0.71 15.14
C GLY A 93 5.25 -0.32 15.69
N LEU A 94 4.48 -0.98 14.82
CA LEU A 94 3.41 -1.92 15.19
C LEU A 94 3.84 -3.38 15.14
N ILE A 95 4.87 -3.75 14.36
CA ILE A 95 5.28 -5.15 14.09
C ILE A 95 5.40 -5.97 15.39
N ASP A 96 6.18 -5.48 16.35
CA ASP A 96 6.42 -6.17 17.64
C ASP A 96 5.30 -6.00 18.66
N LYS A 97 4.25 -5.25 18.30
CA LYS A 97 3.12 -4.89 19.19
C LYS A 97 1.78 -5.40 18.66
N LEU A 98 1.80 -6.22 17.60
CA LEU A 98 0.59 -6.81 17.06
C LEU A 98 -0.10 -7.68 18.13
N PRO A 99 -1.44 -7.65 18.20
CA PRO A 99 -2.18 -8.59 19.04
C PRO A 99 -1.92 -10.04 18.64
N ASP A 100 -2.24 -10.98 19.54
CA ASP A 100 -2.26 -12.40 19.18
C ASP A 100 -3.16 -12.60 17.93
N PRO A 101 -2.72 -13.42 16.94
CA PRO A 101 -3.45 -13.65 15.69
C PRO A 101 -4.94 -13.96 15.85
N ALA A 102 -5.34 -14.67 16.92
CA ALA A 102 -6.72 -15.06 17.19
C ALA A 102 -7.54 -14.00 17.96
N THR A 103 -6.92 -12.90 18.39
CA THR A 103 -7.61 -11.81 19.10
C THR A 103 -8.74 -11.25 18.23
N MET A 104 -9.97 -11.24 18.75
CA MET A 104 -11.13 -10.69 18.05
C MET A 104 -11.23 -9.17 18.26
N LEU A 105 -11.23 -8.42 17.16
CA LEU A 105 -11.23 -6.96 17.14
C LEU A 105 -12.46 -6.42 16.39
N ALA A 106 -12.99 -5.30 16.89
CA ALA A 106 -14.20 -4.70 16.35
C ALA A 106 -13.96 -4.08 14.96
N THR A 107 -14.85 -4.40 14.03
CA THR A 107 -14.90 -3.85 12.67
C THR A 107 -16.28 -3.26 12.37
N SER A 108 -16.59 -2.92 11.11
CA SER A 108 -17.87 -2.26 10.75
C SER A 108 -18.96 -3.30 10.59
N SER A 109 -18.54 -4.53 10.30
CA SER A 109 -19.36 -5.68 9.97
C SER A 109 -19.17 -6.78 11.02
N GLY A 110 -19.03 -6.36 12.29
CA GLY A 110 -18.86 -7.24 13.44
C GLY A 110 -17.40 -7.42 13.88
N GLN A 111 -17.07 -8.56 14.45
CA GLN A 111 -15.73 -8.88 14.96
C GLN A 111 -14.91 -9.62 13.89
N ARG A 112 -13.59 -9.39 13.85
CA ARG A 112 -12.64 -10.16 13.00
C ARG A 112 -11.37 -10.44 13.80
N ALA A 113 -10.71 -11.56 13.51
CA ALA A 113 -9.43 -11.90 14.11
C ALA A 113 -8.35 -10.88 13.68
N ALA A 114 -7.37 -10.60 14.55
CA ALA A 114 -6.28 -9.68 14.27
C ALA A 114 -5.50 -10.08 13.02
N ALA A 115 -5.25 -11.39 12.83
CA ALA A 115 -4.64 -11.90 11.61
C ALA A 115 -5.45 -11.55 10.35
N THR A 116 -6.78 -11.66 10.37
CA THR A 116 -7.63 -11.28 9.24
C THR A 116 -7.52 -9.80 8.91
N ILE A 117 -7.46 -8.94 9.92
CA ILE A 117 -7.32 -7.48 9.71
C ILE A 117 -5.95 -7.16 9.12
N LEU A 118 -4.88 -7.81 9.60
CA LEU A 118 -3.53 -7.63 9.07
C LEU A 118 -3.39 -8.14 7.63
N THR A 119 -3.96 -9.31 7.33
CA THR A 119 -4.04 -9.81 5.95
C THR A 119 -4.80 -8.84 5.05
N GLN A 120 -5.97 -8.36 5.50
CA GLN A 120 -6.76 -7.39 4.75
C GLN A 120 -5.96 -6.11 4.49
N LEU A 121 -5.22 -5.60 5.47
CA LEU A 121 -4.39 -4.40 5.31
C LEU A 121 -3.44 -4.53 4.12
N ILE A 122 -2.69 -5.63 4.04
CA ILE A 122 -1.72 -5.85 2.96
C ILE A 122 -2.42 -6.11 1.62
N MET A 123 -3.43 -6.98 1.59
CA MET A 123 -4.10 -7.37 0.34
C MET A 123 -4.92 -6.24 -0.26
N HIS A 124 -5.59 -5.43 0.57
CA HIS A 124 -6.37 -4.27 0.14
C HIS A 124 -5.51 -3.24 -0.60
N GLY A 125 -4.29 -2.99 -0.11
CA GLY A 125 -3.31 -2.15 -0.79
C GLY A 125 -2.95 -2.69 -2.17
N VAL A 126 -2.70 -4.00 -2.30
CA VAL A 126 -2.38 -4.65 -3.59
C VAL A 126 -3.54 -4.53 -4.58
N GLU A 127 -4.77 -4.85 -4.14
CA GLU A 127 -5.98 -4.79 -4.97
C GLU A 127 -6.19 -3.40 -5.58
N HIS A 128 -6.03 -2.34 -4.78
CA HIS A 128 -6.25 -0.98 -5.26
C HIS A 128 -5.05 -0.38 -5.98
N ARG A 129 -3.81 -0.79 -5.71
CA ARG A 129 -2.67 -0.42 -6.56
C ARG A 129 -2.83 -1.00 -7.97
N ALA A 130 -3.40 -2.20 -8.11
CA ALA A 130 -3.73 -2.77 -9.42
C ALA A 130 -4.79 -1.94 -10.19
N HIS A 131 -5.73 -1.29 -9.50
CA HIS A 131 -6.63 -0.32 -10.13
C HIS A 131 -5.88 0.87 -10.71
N ILE A 132 -4.90 1.42 -9.99
CA ILE A 132 -4.06 2.52 -10.49
C ILE A 132 -3.28 2.07 -11.73
N GLY A 133 -2.68 0.87 -11.71
CA GLY A 133 -2.02 0.31 -12.89
C GLY A 133 -2.97 0.17 -14.09
N THR A 134 -4.22 -0.26 -13.85
CA THR A 134 -5.26 -0.34 -14.89
C THR A 134 -5.63 1.03 -15.44
N ILE A 135 -5.72 2.07 -14.59
CA ILE A 135 -5.98 3.45 -15.00
C ILE A 135 -4.83 3.96 -15.88
N LEU A 136 -3.57 3.77 -15.44
CA LEU A 136 -2.39 4.20 -16.18
C LEU A 136 -2.35 3.54 -17.56
N GLY A 137 -2.46 2.21 -17.63
CA GLY A 137 -2.45 1.48 -18.89
C GLY A 137 -3.59 1.87 -19.83
N SER A 138 -4.81 2.08 -19.30
CA SER A 138 -5.96 2.55 -20.09
C SER A 138 -5.76 3.95 -20.69
N ASN A 139 -4.86 4.75 -20.12
CA ASN A 139 -4.52 6.09 -20.57
C ASN A 139 -3.16 6.14 -21.31
N GLY A 140 -2.61 4.99 -21.70
CA GLY A 140 -1.37 4.90 -22.47
C GLY A 140 -0.10 5.21 -21.67
N ILE A 141 -0.16 5.12 -20.34
CA ILE A 141 0.97 5.31 -19.45
C ILE A 141 1.39 3.94 -18.91
N GLU A 142 2.64 3.54 -19.18
CA GLU A 142 3.17 2.28 -18.65
C GLU A 142 3.36 2.42 -17.12
N PRO A 143 2.75 1.55 -16.29
CA PRO A 143 2.92 1.60 -14.85
C PRO A 143 4.33 1.14 -14.44
N PRO A 144 4.86 1.60 -13.29
CA PRO A 144 6.11 1.09 -12.75
C PRO A 144 5.96 -0.36 -12.28
N ASP A 145 7.03 -1.15 -12.38
CA ASP A 145 7.06 -2.49 -11.82
C ASP A 145 7.20 -2.43 -10.28
N LEU A 146 6.10 -2.74 -9.60
CA LEU A 146 5.96 -2.64 -8.15
C LEU A 146 5.40 -3.92 -7.54
N ASP A 147 5.63 -5.07 -8.20
CA ASP A 147 5.23 -6.35 -7.65
C ASP A 147 6.24 -6.87 -6.59
N SER A 148 5.90 -8.00 -5.98
CA SER A 148 6.75 -8.61 -4.94
C SER A 148 8.06 -9.18 -5.47
N TRP A 149 8.14 -9.50 -6.76
CA TRP A 149 9.37 -9.95 -7.41
C TRP A 149 10.33 -8.77 -7.58
N ALA A 150 9.83 -7.64 -8.09
CA ALA A 150 10.56 -6.38 -8.18
C ALA A 150 11.04 -5.90 -6.81
N HIS A 151 10.19 -5.97 -5.78
CA HIS A 151 10.58 -5.70 -4.40
C HIS A 151 11.70 -6.63 -3.93
N GLY A 152 11.62 -7.91 -4.27
CA GLY A 152 12.64 -8.87 -3.90
C GLY A 152 13.99 -8.61 -4.54
N ILE A 153 14.02 -8.21 -5.81
CA ILE A 153 15.22 -7.74 -6.49
C ILE A 153 15.78 -6.51 -5.77
N ARG A 154 14.94 -5.53 -5.43
CA ARG A 154 15.35 -4.32 -4.69
C ARG A 154 15.96 -4.64 -3.31
N VAL A 155 15.44 -5.64 -2.60
CA VAL A 155 15.94 -6.02 -1.27
C VAL A 155 17.22 -6.86 -1.35
N HIS A 156 17.41 -7.65 -2.39
CA HIS A 156 18.52 -8.60 -2.50
C HIS A 156 19.63 -8.19 -3.47
N ALA A 157 19.39 -7.28 -4.41
CA ALA A 157 20.36 -6.72 -5.35
C ALA A 157 21.54 -7.66 -5.70
N ASP A 158 22.76 -7.28 -5.33
CA ASP A 158 24.02 -7.99 -5.62
C ASP A 158 24.17 -9.35 -4.88
N ASP A 159 23.34 -9.63 -3.87
CA ASP A 159 23.36 -10.87 -3.07
C ASP A 159 22.45 -11.96 -3.65
N TRP A 160 21.89 -11.73 -4.83
CA TRP A 160 21.03 -12.67 -5.50
C TRP A 160 21.83 -13.89 -6.01
N PRO A 161 21.50 -15.14 -5.60
CA PRO A 161 22.18 -16.34 -6.11
C PRO A 161 22.14 -16.36 -7.64
N PRO A 162 23.27 -16.58 -8.34
CA PRO A 162 23.36 -16.41 -9.80
C PRO A 162 22.40 -17.27 -10.63
N ASP A 163 21.74 -18.25 -10.00
CA ASP A 163 20.77 -19.18 -10.57
C ASP A 163 19.29 -18.81 -10.31
N TRP A 164 19.03 -17.76 -9.54
CA TRP A 164 17.71 -17.15 -9.45
C TRP A 164 17.79 -15.74 -10.11
N GLY A 165 16.65 -15.10 -10.36
CA GLY A 165 16.61 -13.68 -10.78
C GLY A 165 16.61 -13.48 -12.29
N PRO A 166 16.25 -12.28 -12.79
CA PRO A 166 16.22 -12.01 -14.23
C PRO A 166 17.61 -12.21 -14.84
N GLU A 167 17.67 -12.61 -16.12
CA GLU A 167 18.94 -12.93 -16.76
C GLU A 167 19.88 -11.70 -16.71
N PRO A 168 21.22 -11.87 -16.69
CA PRO A 168 22.16 -10.75 -16.61
C PRO A 168 21.96 -9.65 -17.68
N ALA A 169 21.28 -9.95 -18.80
CA ALA A 169 20.94 -9.00 -19.85
C ALA A 169 19.72 -8.10 -19.52
N GLU A 170 19.01 -8.40 -18.43
CA GLU A 170 17.80 -7.72 -17.95
C GLU A 170 18.05 -6.90 -16.66
N ARG A 171 19.32 -6.80 -16.23
CA ARG A 171 19.77 -6.00 -15.09
C ARG A 171 20.18 -4.58 -15.48
#